data_AF-A0A6A5EKS8-F1
#
_entry.id   AF-A0A6A5EKS8-F1
#
_cell.length_a   1.000
_cell.length_b   1.000
_cell.length_c   1.000
_cell.angle_alpha   90.00
_cell.angle_beta   90.00
_cell.angle_gamma   90.00
#
_symmetry.space_group_name_H-M   'P 1'
#
loop_
_entity.id
_entity.type
_entity.pdbx_description
1 polymer ?
#
loop_
_entity_poly.entity_id
_entity_poly.type
_entity_poly.pdbx_seq_one_letter_code
_entity_poly.pdbx_strand_id
1 'polypeptide(L)'
;MAHLHLRYLLALALLHVVLSSGVFELKINSFHTAQRICRRHRDCHIFFRICLKHPEDVISAEPPCTFGTGNTNVIRADHTSISSSAPIRVPFHFKWPGTFSLIIEAWNAESPTEYTDNQNNLVSRLATRRRLAIGEDWSQDVHFGEQSELRYSYHVFCDEYYFGDGCAEYWMAERRHAGPLHLRRGGQPHLPGGLEGELLLGAHLLGRLQ
;
A
#
# COMPACT_ATOMS: atom_id res chain seq x y z
N MET A 1 -32.59 8.42 27.94
CA MET A 1 -32.17 7.12 27.35
C MET A 1 -31.93 7.18 25.84
N ALA A 2 -32.79 7.85 25.04
CA ALA A 2 -32.61 7.98 23.59
C ALA A 2 -31.29 8.63 23.12
N HIS A 3 -30.79 9.64 23.83
CA HIS A 3 -29.50 10.28 23.51
C HIS A 3 -28.28 9.39 23.70
N LEU A 4 -28.37 8.40 24.59
CA LEU A 4 -27.29 7.45 24.83
C LEU A 4 -27.22 6.41 23.69
N HIS A 5 -28.38 5.95 23.23
CA HIS A 5 -28.49 5.09 22.04
C HIS A 5 -28.05 5.80 20.75
N LEU A 6 -28.42 7.06 20.57
CA LEU A 6 -27.99 7.83 19.39
C LEU A 6 -26.47 8.04 19.39
N ARG A 7 -25.86 8.34 20.54
CA ARG A 7 -24.39 8.46 20.68
C ARG A 7 -23.69 7.12 20.46
N TYR A 8 -24.28 6.02 20.92
CA TYR A 8 -23.76 4.67 20.71
C TYR A 8 -23.83 4.24 19.24
N LEU A 9 -24.95 4.51 18.56
CA LEU A 9 -25.10 4.27 17.12
C LEU A 9 -24.18 5.15 16.29
N LEU A 10 -23.97 6.42 16.68
CA LEU A 10 -23.00 7.31 16.03
C LEU A 10 -21.56 6.82 16.24
N ALA A 11 -21.22 6.33 17.44
CA ALA A 11 -19.91 5.75 17.74
C ALA A 11 -19.66 4.44 16.98
N LEU A 12 -20.67 3.57 16.86
CA LEU A 12 -20.62 2.37 16.01
C LEU A 12 -20.53 2.73 14.52
N ALA A 13 -21.20 3.79 14.08
CA ALA A 13 -21.11 4.29 12.72
C ALA A 13 -19.71 4.84 12.40
N LEU A 14 -19.04 5.44 13.38
CA LEU A 14 -17.65 5.90 13.29
C LEU A 14 -16.63 4.76 13.37
N LEU A 15 -17.05 3.56 13.76
CA LEU A 15 -16.24 2.33 13.84
C LEU A 15 -16.34 1.47 12.57
N HIS A 16 -16.97 1.94 11.49
CA HIS A 16 -16.84 1.30 10.17
C HIS A 16 -15.42 1.52 9.65
N VAL A 17 -14.50 0.66 10.08
CA VAL A 17 -13.20 0.51 9.43
C VAL A 17 -13.51 0.04 8.01
N VAL A 18 -13.25 0.89 7.02
CA VAL A 18 -13.26 0.46 5.63
C VAL A 18 -12.15 -0.57 5.50
N LEU A 19 -12.53 -1.85 5.39
CA LEU A 19 -11.56 -2.92 5.19
C LEU A 19 -10.91 -2.72 3.82
N SER A 20 -9.59 -2.74 3.78
CA SER A 20 -8.85 -2.81 2.53
C SER A 20 -9.03 -4.19 1.91
N SER A 21 -9.00 -4.22 0.58
CA SER A 21 -9.05 -5.44 -0.20
C SER A 21 -7.66 -6.06 -0.33
N GLY A 22 -6.63 -5.22 -0.29
CA GLY A 22 -5.24 -5.64 -0.20
C GLY A 22 -4.32 -4.48 0.11
N VAL A 23 -3.03 -4.81 0.18
CA VAL A 23 -1.97 -3.89 0.56
C VAL A 23 -0.83 -3.98 -0.44
N PHE A 24 -0.40 -2.83 -0.94
CA PHE A 24 0.90 -2.67 -1.58
C PHE A 24 1.93 -2.33 -0.51
N GLU A 25 3.02 -3.10 -0.40
CA GLU A 25 4.13 -2.77 0.48
C GLU A 25 5.40 -2.49 -0.30
N LEU A 26 6.15 -1.49 0.15
CA LEU A 26 7.46 -1.13 -0.40
C LEU A 26 8.47 -0.96 0.72
N LYS A 27 9.58 -1.67 0.61
CA LYS A 27 10.71 -1.62 1.52
C LYS A 27 11.90 -0.95 0.86
N ILE A 28 12.44 0.08 1.50
CA ILE A 28 13.73 0.64 1.12
C ILE A 28 14.82 -0.28 1.66
N ASN A 29 15.68 -0.80 0.78
CA ASN A 29 16.79 -1.67 1.15
C ASN A 29 18.05 -0.84 1.41
N SER A 30 18.37 0.10 0.51
CA SER A 30 19.50 1.01 0.67
C SER A 30 19.29 2.27 -0.16
N PHE A 31 19.85 3.38 0.30
CA PHE A 31 19.90 4.63 -0.45
C PHE A 31 21.28 5.26 -0.29
N HIS A 32 21.91 5.60 -1.41
CA HIS A 32 23.18 6.31 -1.46
C HIS A 32 23.02 7.56 -2.32
N THR A 33 23.66 8.66 -1.94
CA THR A 33 23.72 9.86 -2.79
C THR A 33 25.02 10.62 -2.58
N ALA A 34 25.52 11.20 -3.67
CA ALA A 34 26.67 12.09 -3.68
C ALA A 34 26.29 13.55 -3.36
N GLN A 35 24.99 13.89 -3.38
CA GLN A 35 24.54 15.20 -2.95
C GLN A 35 24.88 15.42 -1.48
N ARG A 36 25.22 16.67 -1.13
CA ARG A 36 25.39 17.06 0.27
C ARG A 36 24.03 17.08 0.97
N ILE A 37 23.50 15.92 1.32
CA ILE A 37 22.44 15.84 2.33
C ILE A 37 23.06 16.31 3.65
N CYS A 38 22.31 17.12 4.41
CA CYS A 38 22.65 17.53 5.77
C CYS A 38 23.89 18.42 5.89
N ARG A 39 23.64 19.74 5.99
CA ARG A 39 24.67 20.78 6.18
C ARG A 39 25.54 20.57 7.43
N ARG A 40 25.09 19.78 8.41
CA ARG A 40 25.84 19.42 9.63
C ARG A 40 25.74 17.91 9.87
N HIS A 41 26.89 17.24 9.84
CA HIS A 41 27.05 15.78 9.85
C HIS A 41 26.44 15.01 11.04
N ARG A 42 26.03 15.68 12.13
CA ARG A 42 25.75 14.98 13.40
C ARG A 42 24.31 14.54 13.58
N ASP A 43 23.34 15.10 12.86
CA ASP A 43 21.90 14.78 13.02
C ASP A 43 21.17 14.78 11.68
N CYS A 44 21.68 13.99 10.74
CA CYS A 44 21.10 13.86 9.41
C CYS A 44 19.91 12.90 9.43
N HIS A 45 18.73 13.41 9.08
CA HIS A 45 17.50 12.65 9.06
C HIS A 45 16.91 12.64 7.66
N ILE A 46 16.28 11.51 7.30
CA ILE A 46 15.69 11.27 5.99
C ILE A 46 14.36 10.55 6.19
N PHE A 47 13.44 10.76 5.27
CA PHE A 47 12.28 9.90 5.10
C PHE A 47 12.02 9.70 3.62
N PHE A 48 11.29 8.64 3.32
CA PHE A 48 10.89 8.32 1.95
C PHE A 48 9.38 8.48 1.83
N ARG A 49 8.94 9.08 0.73
CA ARG A 49 7.53 9.15 0.34
C ARG A 49 7.32 8.33 -0.90
N ILE A 50 6.21 7.62 -0.95
CA ILE A 50 5.74 6.96 -2.16
C ILE A 50 4.38 7.49 -2.58
N CYS A 51 4.19 7.56 -3.89
CA CYS A 51 2.94 7.92 -4.53
C CYS A 51 2.65 6.86 -5.59
N LEU A 52 1.50 6.20 -5.45
CA LEU A 52 1.00 5.23 -6.41
C LEU A 52 -0.14 5.87 -7.21
N LYS A 53 -0.11 5.68 -8.52
CA LYS A 53 -1.18 6.16 -9.40
C LYS A 53 -1.40 5.21 -10.58
N HIS A 54 -2.49 5.46 -11.31
CA HIS A 54 -2.75 4.80 -12.58
C HIS A 54 -1.57 4.94 -13.56
N PRO A 55 -1.39 3.99 -14.48
CA PRO A 55 -0.31 4.05 -15.44
C PRO A 55 -0.43 5.28 -16.34
N GLU A 56 0.64 6.08 -16.38
CA GLU A 56 0.80 7.23 -17.28
C GLU A 56 1.96 6.94 -18.22
N ASP A 57 1.90 7.44 -19.46
CA ASP A 57 3.02 7.32 -20.41
C ASP A 57 4.14 8.33 -20.09
N VAL A 58 3.76 9.52 -19.63
CA VAL A 58 4.66 10.52 -19.04
C VAL A 58 4.22 10.73 -17.60
N ILE A 59 4.98 10.18 -16.65
CA ILE A 59 4.58 10.14 -15.24
C ILE A 59 4.81 11.52 -14.61
N SER A 60 3.73 12.20 -14.23
CA SER A 60 3.84 13.43 -13.45
C SER A 60 4.14 13.11 -11.99
N ALA A 61 5.02 13.87 -11.35
CA ALA A 61 5.24 13.78 -9.90
C ALA A 61 4.14 14.45 -9.07
N GLU A 62 3.27 15.23 -9.72
CA GLU A 62 2.24 16.01 -9.05
C GLU A 62 1.09 15.13 -8.57
N PRO A 63 0.42 15.51 -7.46
CA PRO A 63 -0.84 14.90 -7.04
C PRO A 63 -1.91 14.98 -8.15
N PRO A 64 -2.91 14.08 -8.16
CA PRO A 64 -3.24 13.10 -7.11
C PRO A 64 -2.51 11.75 -7.27
N CYS A 65 -2.24 11.11 -6.14
CA CYS A 65 -1.80 9.71 -6.08
C CYS A 65 -3.03 8.82 -6.04
N THR A 66 -3.55 8.46 -7.21
CA THR A 66 -4.88 7.84 -7.35
C THR A 66 -5.03 6.48 -6.68
N PHE A 67 -3.92 5.78 -6.40
CA PHE A 67 -3.91 4.51 -5.65
C PHE A 67 -3.46 4.70 -4.20
N GLY A 68 -3.07 5.90 -3.79
CA GLY A 68 -2.68 6.25 -2.43
C GLY A 68 -1.21 6.68 -2.30
N THR A 69 -0.88 7.11 -1.10
CA THR A 69 0.46 7.52 -0.68
C THR A 69 0.87 6.81 0.60
N GLY A 70 2.18 6.78 0.85
CA GLY A 70 2.73 6.30 2.11
C GLY A 70 4.09 6.93 2.36
N ASN A 71 4.57 6.84 3.60
CA ASN A 71 5.91 7.28 3.95
C ASN A 71 6.54 6.39 5.01
N THR A 72 7.87 6.38 5.07
CA THR A 72 8.59 5.87 6.24
C THR A 72 8.49 6.89 7.37
N ASN A 73 8.72 6.43 8.60
CA ASN A 73 9.11 7.35 9.66
C ASN A 73 10.36 8.14 9.27
N VAL A 74 10.57 9.28 9.93
CA VAL A 74 11.85 9.98 9.87
C VAL A 74 12.91 9.13 10.57
N ILE A 75 13.96 8.79 9.84
CA ILE A 75 15.04 7.92 10.29
C ILE A 75 16.38 8.61 10.07
N ARG A 76 17.43 8.10 10.70
CA ARG A 76 18.78 8.60 10.47
C ARG A 76 19.25 8.22 9.07
N ALA A 77 19.94 9.13 8.39
CA ALA A 77 20.38 8.94 7.00
C ALA A 77 21.67 8.09 6.93
N ASP A 78 21.65 6.91 7.54
CA ASP A 78 22.72 5.92 7.49
C ASP A 78 22.21 4.58 6.96
N HIS A 79 23.11 3.76 6.42
CA HIS A 79 22.76 2.49 5.79
C HIS A 79 21.99 1.55 6.73
N THR A 80 22.39 1.48 8.00
CA THR A 80 21.76 0.57 8.97
C THR A 80 20.33 0.98 9.23
N SER A 81 20.10 2.26 9.58
CA SER A 81 18.78 2.81 9.85
C SER A 81 17.82 2.66 8.66
N ILE A 82 18.31 2.90 7.44
CA ILE A 82 17.54 2.73 6.20
C ILE A 82 17.20 1.26 5.96
N SER A 83 18.18 0.36 6.05
CA SER A 83 17.91 -1.07 5.82
C SER A 83 16.92 -1.66 6.83
N SER A 84 16.94 -1.21 8.10
CA SER A 84 16.03 -1.67 9.16
C SER A 84 14.65 -1.00 9.17
N SER A 85 14.43 0.01 8.32
CA SER A 85 13.34 0.99 8.38
C SER A 85 11.86 0.57 8.31
N ALA A 86 11.37 -0.64 8.54
CA ALA A 86 9.96 -1.02 8.22
C ALA A 86 9.50 -0.78 6.75
N PRO A 87 8.58 -1.60 6.21
CA PRO A 87 7.97 -1.35 4.90
C PRO A 87 6.94 -0.21 4.96
N ILE A 88 6.84 0.55 3.88
CA ILE A 88 5.77 1.51 3.65
C ILE A 88 4.55 0.74 3.12
N ARG A 89 3.40 0.90 3.76
CA ARG A 89 2.15 0.19 3.40
C ARG A 89 1.15 1.16 2.78
N VAL A 90 0.56 0.79 1.64
CA VAL A 90 -0.52 1.54 0.97
C VAL A 90 -1.71 0.60 0.79
N PRO A 91 -2.72 0.67 1.66
CA PRO A 91 -3.93 -0.12 1.50
C PRO A 91 -4.75 0.36 0.30
N PHE A 92 -5.43 -0.56 -0.38
CA PHE A 92 -6.33 -0.26 -1.49
C PHE A 92 -7.69 -0.96 -1.34
N HIS A 93 -8.72 -0.40 -1.98
CA HIS A 93 -10.11 -0.89 -1.91
C HIS A 93 -10.71 -1.19 -3.30
N PHE A 94 -9.85 -1.32 -4.31
CA PHE A 94 -10.21 -1.56 -5.70
C PHE A 94 -9.54 -2.85 -6.21
N LYS A 95 -10.04 -3.40 -7.31
CA LYS A 95 -9.38 -4.53 -7.97
C LYS A 95 -7.97 -4.11 -8.41
N TRP A 96 -6.94 -4.80 -7.92
CA TRP A 96 -5.56 -4.49 -8.27
C TRP A 96 -5.35 -4.58 -9.80
N PRO A 97 -4.88 -3.52 -10.46
CA PRO A 97 -4.85 -3.44 -11.92
C PRO A 97 -3.65 -4.15 -12.55
N GLY A 98 -2.68 -4.62 -11.75
CA GLY A 98 -1.46 -5.27 -12.24
C GLY A 98 -0.42 -4.32 -12.84
N THR A 99 -0.82 -3.16 -13.38
CA THR A 99 0.08 -2.12 -13.93
C THR A 99 -0.16 -0.79 -13.23
N PHE A 100 0.90 -0.10 -12.84
CA PHE A 100 0.84 1.13 -12.06
C PHE A 100 2.04 2.04 -12.33
N SER A 101 1.91 3.32 -11.97
CA SER A 101 3.03 4.25 -11.87
C SER A 101 3.44 4.38 -10.40
N LEU A 102 4.74 4.27 -10.16
CA LEU A 102 5.37 4.38 -8.84
C LEU A 102 6.29 5.58 -8.83
N ILE A 103 6.08 6.47 -7.86
CA ILE A 103 7.00 7.55 -7.57
C ILE A 103 7.57 7.31 -6.17
N ILE A 104 8.89 7.38 -6.05
CA ILE A 104 9.59 7.31 -4.75
C ILE A 104 10.41 8.58 -4.61
N GLU A 105 10.24 9.26 -3.50
CA GLU A 105 10.97 10.48 -3.17
C GLU A 105 11.76 10.29 -1.89
N ALA A 106 13.01 10.74 -1.90
CA ALA A 106 13.87 10.83 -0.74
C ALA A 106 13.94 12.29 -0.27
N TRP A 107 13.60 12.53 0.99
CA TRP A 107 13.48 13.87 1.57
C TRP A 107 14.40 14.03 2.76
N ASN A 108 15.15 15.13 2.80
CA ASN A 108 15.92 15.54 3.96
C ASN A 108 14.96 16.09 5.04
N ALA A 109 14.98 15.51 6.25
CA ALA A 109 14.20 16.01 7.36
C ALA A 109 14.98 17.05 8.17
N GLU A 110 14.33 18.15 8.52
CA GLU A 110 14.93 19.22 9.34
C GLU A 110 15.00 18.83 10.82
N SER A 111 14.08 17.96 11.27
CA SER A 111 14.02 17.43 12.63
C SER A 111 13.64 15.94 12.63
N PRO A 112 13.90 15.19 13.73
CA PRO A 112 13.66 13.74 13.79
C PRO A 112 12.18 13.33 13.78
N THR A 113 11.25 14.28 13.89
CA THR A 113 9.81 14.00 14.05
C THR A 113 8.93 14.72 13.04
N GLU A 114 9.50 15.58 12.21
CA GLU A 114 8.71 16.42 11.30
C GLU A 114 8.97 16.05 9.84
N TYR A 115 7.88 15.81 9.12
CA TYR A 115 7.88 15.74 7.67
C TYR A 115 7.85 17.16 7.10
N THR A 116 8.75 17.44 6.17
CA THR A 116 8.80 18.74 5.48
C THR A 116 8.25 18.61 4.07
N ASP A 117 7.51 19.62 3.62
CA ASP A 117 7.02 19.75 2.24
C ASP A 117 7.80 20.79 1.43
N ASN A 118 8.85 21.36 2.03
CA ASN A 118 9.71 22.33 1.37
C ASN A 118 10.53 21.63 0.28
N GLN A 119 10.25 21.95 -0.99
CA GLN A 119 10.89 21.33 -2.16
C GLN A 119 12.43 21.43 -2.16
N ASN A 120 13.01 22.40 -1.45
CA ASN A 120 14.46 22.49 -1.28
C ASN A 120 15.07 21.31 -0.49
N ASN A 121 14.23 20.54 0.22
CA ASN A 121 14.63 19.35 0.96
C ASN A 121 14.48 18.06 0.15
N LEU A 122 13.94 18.12 -1.08
CA LEU A 122 13.90 16.96 -1.96
C LEU A 122 15.31 16.61 -2.43
N VAL A 123 15.76 15.40 -2.10
CA VAL A 123 17.09 14.90 -2.46
C VAL A 123 17.05 14.17 -3.79
N SER A 124 16.09 13.28 -3.95
CA SER A 124 15.99 12.41 -5.12
C SER A 124 14.55 12.05 -5.39
N ARG A 125 14.21 11.92 -6.67
CA ARG A 125 12.90 11.49 -7.13
C ARG A 125 13.05 10.45 -8.23
N LEU A 126 12.39 9.32 -8.05
CA LEU A 126 12.17 8.30 -9.05
C LEU A 126 10.70 8.38 -9.49
N ALA A 127 10.45 8.28 -10.80
CA ALA A 127 9.12 8.05 -11.35
C ALA A 127 9.22 6.92 -12.40
N THR A 128 8.50 5.83 -12.21
CA THR A 128 8.60 4.66 -13.08
C THR A 128 7.30 3.88 -13.21
N ARG A 129 7.07 3.28 -14.38
CA ARG A 129 5.94 2.38 -14.63
C ARG A 129 6.37 0.96 -14.35
N ARG A 130 5.52 0.20 -13.63
CA ARG A 130 5.78 -1.19 -13.26
C ARG A 130 4.56 -2.08 -13.48
N ARG A 131 4.84 -3.37 -13.57
CA ARG A 131 3.85 -4.44 -13.54
C ARG A 131 4.16 -5.34 -12.35
N LEU A 132 3.14 -5.70 -11.61
CA LEU A 132 3.25 -6.57 -10.44
C LEU A 132 1.96 -7.36 -10.30
N ALA A 133 2.06 -8.69 -10.24
CA ALA A 133 0.93 -9.55 -9.91
C ALA A 133 0.77 -9.65 -8.39
N ILE A 134 -0.42 -10.03 -7.92
CA ILE A 134 -0.64 -10.38 -6.52
C ILE A 134 0.27 -11.57 -6.13
N GLY A 135 0.95 -11.46 -5.01
CA GLY A 135 1.84 -12.50 -4.47
C GLY A 135 2.61 -12.03 -3.24
N GLU A 136 2.95 -12.98 -2.36
CA GLU A 136 3.73 -12.69 -1.14
C GLU A 136 5.23 -12.46 -1.44
N ASP A 137 5.72 -12.95 -2.58
CA ASP A 137 7.13 -12.82 -2.96
C ASP A 137 7.51 -11.38 -3.29
N TRP A 138 8.66 -10.95 -2.78
CA TRP A 138 9.19 -9.60 -3.00
C TRP A 138 9.80 -9.47 -4.41
N SER A 139 9.32 -8.50 -5.17
CA SER A 139 10.02 -8.01 -6.36
C SER A 139 11.08 -6.99 -5.96
N GLN A 140 12.28 -7.07 -6.53
CA GLN A 140 13.39 -6.18 -6.22
C GLN A 140 13.79 -5.34 -7.43
N ASP A 141 14.21 -4.10 -7.18
CA ASP A 141 14.62 -3.18 -8.24
C ASP A 141 15.68 -2.19 -7.73
N VAL A 142 16.39 -1.59 -8.69
CA VAL A 142 17.43 -0.59 -8.44
C VAL A 142 17.23 0.58 -9.39
N HIS A 143 17.18 1.78 -8.83
CA HIS A 143 17.15 3.01 -9.59
C HIS A 143 18.46 3.79 -9.42
N PHE A 144 19.06 4.13 -10.55
CA PHE A 144 20.19 5.04 -10.63
C PHE A 144 19.67 6.41 -11.09
N GLY A 145 19.67 7.38 -10.17
CA GLY A 145 19.48 8.79 -10.49
C GLY A 145 20.81 9.43 -10.90
N GLU A 146 20.81 10.73 -11.23
CA GLU A 146 22.04 11.42 -11.64
C GLU A 146 23.14 11.40 -10.57
N GLN A 147 22.76 11.43 -9.29
CA GLN A 147 23.68 11.48 -8.16
C GLN A 147 23.28 10.53 -7.02
N SER A 148 22.37 9.59 -7.27
CA SER A 148 21.80 8.71 -6.25
C SER A 148 21.61 7.28 -6.75
N GLU A 149 21.67 6.33 -5.82
CA GLU A 149 21.33 4.93 -6.04
C GLU A 149 20.31 4.52 -4.98
N LEU A 150 19.14 4.04 -5.43
CA LEU A 150 18.06 3.57 -4.58
C LEU A 150 17.78 2.10 -4.87
N ARG A 151 17.90 1.24 -3.85
CA ARG A 151 17.50 -0.17 -3.91
C ARG A 151 16.25 -0.36 -3.08
N TYR A 152 15.25 -0.97 -3.67
CA TYR A 152 13.95 -1.18 -3.02
C TYR A 152 13.33 -2.50 -3.43
N SER A 153 12.48 -3.02 -2.56
CA SER A 153 11.70 -4.23 -2.77
C SER A 153 10.23 -3.87 -2.60
N TYR A 154 9.35 -4.49 -3.38
CA TYR A 154 7.92 -4.27 -3.28
C TYR A 154 7.13 -5.52 -3.65
N HIS A 155 5.96 -5.66 -3.06
CA HIS A 155 5.00 -6.72 -3.38
C HIS A 155 3.58 -6.21 -3.11
N VAL A 156 2.60 -7.02 -3.47
CA VAL A 156 1.19 -6.69 -3.28
C VAL A 156 0.44 -7.97 -2.95
N PHE A 157 -0.34 -7.94 -1.88
CA PHE A 157 -1.06 -9.10 -1.39
C PHE A 157 -2.46 -8.71 -0.94
N CYS A 158 -3.36 -9.70 -0.87
CA CYS A 158 -4.73 -9.47 -0.45
C CYS A 158 -4.82 -9.41 1.07
N ASP A 159 -5.74 -8.60 1.57
CA ASP A 159 -6.09 -8.62 2.99
C ASP A 159 -6.86 -9.90 3.32
N GLU A 160 -7.03 -10.14 4.62
CA GLU A 160 -7.77 -11.29 5.11
C GLU A 160 -9.17 -11.33 4.44
N TYR A 161 -9.59 -12.53 4.05
CA TYR A 161 -10.85 -12.82 3.35
C TYR A 161 -10.95 -12.31 1.89
N TYR A 162 -9.92 -11.66 1.34
CA TYR A 162 -9.87 -11.30 -0.08
C TYR A 162 -8.96 -12.23 -0.88
N PHE A 163 -9.38 -12.57 -2.10
CA PHE A 163 -8.72 -13.54 -2.98
C PHE A 163 -8.77 -13.12 -4.45
N GLY A 164 -8.14 -13.96 -5.29
CA GLY A 164 -8.04 -13.78 -6.74
C GLY A 164 -6.89 -12.85 -7.14
N ASP A 165 -6.58 -12.84 -8.43
CA ASP A 165 -5.42 -12.13 -9.02
C ASP A 165 -5.49 -10.60 -8.91
N GLY A 166 -6.58 -10.06 -8.34
CA GLY A 166 -6.76 -8.64 -8.11
C GLY A 166 -7.33 -8.29 -6.73
N CYS A 167 -7.37 -9.24 -5.78
CA CYS A 167 -7.97 -9.06 -4.46
C CYS A 167 -9.40 -8.51 -4.49
N ALA A 168 -10.22 -8.98 -5.43
CA ALA A 168 -11.59 -8.49 -5.61
C ALA A 168 -12.66 -9.50 -5.17
N GLU A 169 -12.25 -10.73 -4.87
CA GLU A 169 -13.15 -11.81 -4.45
C GLU A 169 -13.18 -11.88 -2.94
N TYR A 170 -14.33 -11.58 -2.32
CA TYR A 170 -14.49 -11.63 -0.88
C TYR A 170 -15.10 -12.96 -0.44
N TRP A 171 -14.46 -13.65 0.51
CA TRP A 171 -15.01 -14.84 1.13
C TRP A 171 -16.01 -14.45 2.23
N MET A 172 -17.29 -14.41 1.87
CA MET A 172 -18.36 -14.43 2.87
C MET A 172 -18.42 -15.84 3.47
N ALA A 173 -17.90 -16.03 4.69
CA ALA A 173 -18.26 -17.21 5.47
C ALA A 173 -19.71 -17.04 5.97
N GLU A 174 -20.70 -17.41 5.15
CA GLU A 174 -22.06 -17.70 5.63
C GLU A 174 -21.98 -18.96 6.51
N ARG A 175 -21.51 -18.81 7.75
CA ARG A 175 -21.63 -19.87 8.76
C ARG A 175 -23.05 -19.91 9.30
N ARG A 176 -24.01 -20.33 8.47
CA ARG A 176 -25.19 -21.09 8.90
C ARG A 176 -25.55 -22.07 7.78
N HIS A 177 -25.25 -23.35 8.02
CA HIS A 177 -25.65 -24.58 7.28
C HIS A 177 -24.63 -25.31 6.41
N ALA A 178 -23.36 -24.89 6.30
CA ALA A 178 -22.33 -25.79 5.78
C ALA A 178 -21.77 -26.65 6.94
N GLY A 179 -22.01 -27.96 6.90
CA GLY A 179 -21.47 -28.93 7.84
C GLY A 179 -19.93 -28.96 7.87
N PRO A 180 -19.32 -29.81 8.73
CA PRO A 180 -17.88 -29.80 8.95
C PRO A 180 -17.11 -30.03 7.64
N LEU A 181 -16.26 -29.07 7.26
CA LEU A 181 -15.31 -29.24 6.16
C LEU A 181 -14.33 -30.36 6.55
N HIS A 182 -14.42 -31.51 5.87
CA HIS A 182 -13.35 -32.50 5.91
C HIS A 182 -12.17 -32.00 5.07
N LEU A 183 -11.16 -31.46 5.74
CA LEU A 183 -9.84 -31.25 5.16
C LEU A 183 -9.22 -32.61 4.81
N ARG A 184 -9.10 -32.92 3.51
CA ARG A 184 -8.18 -33.96 3.04
C ARG A 184 -6.81 -33.31 2.83
N ARG A 185 -5.77 -33.91 3.42
CA ARG A 185 -4.37 -33.45 3.26
C ARG A 185 -4.00 -33.35 1.77
N GLY A 186 -3.54 -32.17 1.35
CA GLY A 186 -2.73 -31.96 0.15
C GLY A 186 -3.46 -31.73 -1.17
N GLY A 187 -4.29 -30.68 -1.28
CA GLY A 187 -4.83 -30.24 -2.56
C GLY A 187 -5.70 -28.99 -2.46
N GLN A 188 -5.56 -28.09 -3.44
CA GLN A 188 -6.24 -26.80 -3.57
C GLN A 188 -7.78 -26.91 -3.45
N PRO A 189 -8.48 -25.90 -2.90
CA PRO A 189 -9.93 -25.94 -2.79
C PRO A 189 -10.56 -26.03 -4.17
N HIS A 190 -11.23 -27.14 -4.46
CA HIS A 190 -12.10 -27.27 -5.63
C HIS A 190 -13.51 -26.82 -5.25
N LEU A 191 -14.01 -25.79 -5.94
CA LEU A 191 -15.43 -25.43 -5.94
C LEU A 191 -16.21 -26.55 -6.67
N PRO A 192 -17.29 -27.10 -6.09
CA PRO A 192 -18.17 -27.98 -6.84
C PRO A 192 -18.87 -27.17 -7.93
N GLY A 193 -18.79 -27.67 -9.16
CA GLY A 193 -19.42 -27.04 -10.32
C GLY A 193 -20.94 -27.12 -10.26
N GLY A 194 -21.57 -26.04 -10.72
CA GLY A 194 -23.00 -25.98 -11.03
C GLY A 194 -23.79 -25.15 -10.02
N LEU A 195 -24.07 -23.90 -10.39
CA LEU A 195 -25.35 -23.20 -10.22
C LEU A 195 -25.27 -21.88 -11.01
N GLU A 196 -25.78 -21.90 -12.24
CA GLU A 196 -26.25 -20.69 -12.93
C GLU A 196 -27.50 -20.16 -12.19
N GLY A 197 -27.64 -18.85 -12.11
CA GLY A 197 -28.90 -18.18 -11.75
C GLY A 197 -28.84 -17.26 -10.53
N GLU A 198 -28.69 -15.97 -10.80
CA GLU A 198 -29.17 -14.79 -10.05
C GLU A 198 -29.35 -14.87 -8.52
N LEU A 199 -28.51 -14.11 -7.79
CA LEU A 199 -29.01 -12.98 -6.98
C LEU A 199 -27.87 -11.98 -6.70
N LEU A 200 -27.65 -11.08 -7.67
CA LEU A 200 -27.00 -9.80 -7.43
C LEU A 200 -28.00 -8.91 -6.67
N LEU A 201 -27.80 -8.70 -5.36
CA LEU A 201 -28.31 -7.54 -4.61
C LEU A 201 -27.79 -7.60 -3.17
N GLY A 202 -26.71 -6.86 -2.87
CA GLY A 202 -26.24 -6.71 -1.49
C GLY A 202 -24.95 -5.95 -1.29
N ALA A 203 -24.01 -5.97 -2.25
CA ALA A 203 -22.72 -5.26 -2.13
C ALA A 203 -22.56 -4.07 -3.09
N HIS A 204 -23.48 -3.88 -4.05
CA HIS A 204 -23.42 -2.79 -5.03
C HIS A 204 -24.07 -1.47 -4.59
N LEU A 205 -24.70 -1.40 -3.40
CA LEU A 205 -25.42 -0.20 -2.95
C LEU A 205 -24.59 0.79 -2.11
N LEU A 206 -23.35 0.46 -1.74
CA LEU A 206 -22.48 1.38 -0.99
C LEU A 206 -21.36 2.03 -1.82
N GLY A 207 -21.23 1.67 -3.11
CA GLY A 207 -20.25 2.27 -4.02
C GLY A 207 -20.79 3.30 -5.01
N ARG A 208 -22.04 3.77 -4.84
CA ARG A 208 -22.67 4.78 -5.72
C ARG A 208 -23.31 5.97 -4.99
N LEU A 209 -22.90 6.22 -3.74
CA LEU A 209 -23.19 7.47 -3.05
C LEU A 209 -21.88 8.15 -2.63
N GLN A 210 -21.09 8.51 -3.64
CA GLN A 210 -20.27 9.72 -3.70
C GLN A 210 -19.81 9.95 -5.14
#